data_AF-A0A553W9K7-F1
#
_entry.id   AF-A0A553W9K7-F1
#
_cell.length_a   1.000
_cell.length_b   1.000
_cell.length_c   1.000
_cell.angle_alpha   90.00
_cell.angle_beta   90.00
_cell.angle_gamma   90.00
#
_symmetry.space_group_name_H-M   'P 1'
#
loop_
_entity.id
_entity.type
_entity.pdbx_description
1 polymer ?
#
loop_
_entity_poly.entity_id
_entity_poly.type
_entity_poly.pdbx_seq_one_letter_code
_entity_poly.pdbx_strand_id
1 'polypeptide(L)'
;MRKLAIGLALASTALASPALARDDQWYVGVDGGAMIVEDMQLDIAGVNDAASLDNDTGYDFGGVVGYDFGGFRLESEVSYREADVQTFASATRQITGGASTGLAPGGNYDVGGDANALSFMVNGLLDFGDDDGIQGFVGGGVGVARVDLQTVLGAPSWLDDSDTGFAWQALAGVRAPISDNWDVGLKYRFFNADNVNVVDRLGRSVDTRFRSHSIMGSLIYNFGGAPEPVEVAPPPPPPPYVAPPPPPPPPPPPPAPVCNSGPYIVFFDWDKSNLRPDAASVLDNAVAQYANCGNAKVMLAGHADKSGTATYNVGLSQRRNSTVRAYLESKGVAGGAISSEAFGETAPLVQTADGEREPQNRRVEVTYGPGSGM
;
A
#
# COMPACT_ATOMS: atom_id res chain seq x y z
N MET A 1 -27.75 -22.61 -6.72
CA MET A 1 -26.99 -22.20 -5.51
C MET A 1 -25.51 -22.20 -5.84
N ARG A 2 -24.85 -21.04 -5.77
CA ARG A 2 -23.49 -20.85 -5.22
C ARG A 2 -23.16 -19.35 -5.29
N LYS A 3 -22.91 -18.78 -4.12
CA LYS A 3 -22.43 -17.41 -3.92
C LYS A 3 -20.93 -17.41 -4.20
N LEU A 4 -20.43 -16.51 -5.04
CA LEU A 4 -19.01 -16.20 -5.12
C LEU A 4 -18.80 -14.85 -4.45
N ALA A 5 -18.30 -14.91 -3.21
CA ALA A 5 -17.66 -13.80 -2.55
C ALA A 5 -16.17 -13.90 -2.88
N ILE A 6 -15.60 -12.85 -3.48
CA ILE A 6 -14.15 -12.71 -3.62
C ILE A 6 -13.80 -11.38 -2.96
N GLY A 7 -13.36 -11.48 -1.70
CA GLY A 7 -12.54 -10.46 -1.08
C GLY A 7 -11.08 -10.84 -1.31
N LEU A 8 -10.30 -9.90 -1.82
CA LEU A 8 -8.84 -10.01 -1.85
C LEU A 8 -8.26 -8.70 -1.33
N ALA A 9 -7.87 -8.76 -0.07
CA ALA A 9 -7.15 -7.72 0.63
C ALA A 9 -5.69 -8.18 0.85
N LEU A 10 -4.78 -7.28 0.51
CA LEU A 10 -3.45 -7.03 1.10
C LEU A 10 -2.30 -8.04 0.88
N ALA A 11 -1.25 -7.54 0.23
CA ALA A 11 0.16 -7.71 0.62
C ALA A 11 0.96 -6.55 -0.02
N SER A 12 1.22 -5.43 0.66
CA SER A 12 2.31 -5.17 1.63
C SER A 12 3.65 -4.79 0.97
N THR A 13 3.91 -3.48 0.98
CA THR A 13 5.20 -2.79 1.20
C THR A 13 6.47 -3.35 0.54
N ALA A 14 6.96 -2.62 -0.46
CA ALA A 14 8.40 -2.43 -0.68
C ALA A 14 8.70 -0.92 -0.66
N LEU A 15 9.64 -0.53 0.21
CA LEU A 15 10.20 0.82 0.33
C LEU A 15 11.57 0.87 -0.36
N ALA A 16 11.88 2.06 -0.88
CA ALA A 16 13.18 2.60 -1.32
C ALA A 16 13.55 2.31 -2.80
N SER A 17 13.89 3.29 -3.66
CA SER A 17 14.46 4.64 -3.48
C SER A 17 14.21 5.47 -4.77
N PRO A 18 14.42 6.81 -4.75
CA PRO A 18 13.94 7.68 -5.83
C PRO A 18 14.89 7.67 -7.03
N ALA A 19 14.32 7.48 -8.22
CA ALA A 19 14.86 8.02 -9.45
C ALA A 19 13.67 8.62 -10.22
N LEU A 20 13.83 9.87 -10.63
CA LEU A 20 12.83 10.65 -11.33
C LEU A 20 12.42 9.97 -12.63
N ALA A 21 11.17 9.50 -12.66
CA ALA A 21 10.39 9.00 -13.79
C ALA A 21 8.98 8.71 -13.22
N ARG A 22 7.98 8.47 -14.06
CA ARG A 22 6.57 8.25 -13.66
C ARG A 22 6.32 6.89 -12.98
N ASP A 23 7.26 6.45 -12.15
CA ASP A 23 7.35 5.12 -11.56
C ASP A 23 6.65 5.07 -10.19
N ASP A 24 6.25 3.86 -9.77
CA ASP A 24 5.68 3.54 -8.45
C ASP A 24 4.34 4.22 -8.11
N GLN A 25 3.46 4.40 -9.10
CA GLN A 25 2.18 5.07 -8.90
C GLN A 25 0.95 4.27 -9.35
N TRP A 26 -0.16 4.52 -8.67
CA TRP A 26 -1.47 4.06 -9.10
C TRP A 26 -2.00 4.93 -10.24
N TYR A 27 -2.78 4.31 -11.12
CA TYR A 27 -3.55 5.01 -12.14
C TYR A 27 -4.91 4.34 -12.35
N VAL A 28 -5.83 5.13 -12.89
CA VAL A 28 -7.12 4.65 -13.39
C VAL A 28 -7.28 5.10 -14.82
N GLY A 29 -7.96 4.30 -15.64
CA GLY A 29 -8.17 4.64 -17.04
C GLY A 29 -9.50 4.16 -17.57
N VAL A 30 -9.92 4.77 -18.67
CA VAL A 30 -11.04 4.32 -19.49
C VAL A 30 -10.55 4.13 -20.91
N ASP A 31 -11.06 3.08 -21.55
CA ASP A 31 -10.79 2.74 -22.94
C ASP A 31 -12.09 2.65 -23.72
N GLY A 32 -12.11 3.14 -24.94
CA GLY A 32 -13.27 3.03 -25.82
C GLY A 32 -12.87 3.06 -27.29
N GLY A 33 -13.50 2.21 -28.10
CA GLY A 33 -13.21 2.19 -29.53
C GLY A 33 -14.06 1.26 -30.37
N ALA A 34 -13.70 1.20 -31.65
CA ALA A 34 -14.30 0.27 -32.60
C ALA A 34 -13.63 -1.10 -32.50
N MET A 35 -14.40 -2.15 -32.71
CA MET A 35 -13.91 -3.52 -32.78
C MET A 35 -14.46 -4.24 -33.99
N ILE A 36 -13.71 -5.23 -34.47
CA ILE A 36 -14.19 -6.24 -35.41
C ILE A 36 -14.11 -7.60 -34.73
N VAL A 37 -15.07 -8.46 -34.99
CA VAL A 37 -15.10 -9.84 -34.49
C VAL A 37 -14.74 -10.75 -35.65
N GLU A 38 -13.84 -11.71 -35.43
CA GLU A 38 -13.56 -12.74 -36.43
C GLU A 38 -14.83 -13.58 -36.70
N ASP A 39 -14.96 -14.11 -37.91
CA ASP A 39 -16.06 -15.02 -38.25
C ASP A 39 -16.10 -16.19 -37.23
N MET A 40 -17.26 -16.37 -36.60
CA MET A 40 -17.42 -17.38 -35.56
C MET A 40 -17.90 -18.68 -36.17
N GLN A 41 -17.06 -19.71 -36.12
CA GLN A 41 -17.43 -21.03 -36.61
C GLN A 41 -18.20 -21.77 -35.53
N LEU A 42 -19.30 -22.40 -35.93
CA LEU A 42 -20.24 -23.08 -35.05
C LEU A 42 -20.18 -24.58 -35.28
N ASP A 43 -19.76 -25.31 -34.26
CA ASP A 43 -19.81 -26.76 -34.23
C ASP A 43 -21.14 -27.18 -33.60
N ILE A 44 -22.05 -27.71 -34.40
CA ILE A 44 -23.44 -27.97 -33.97
C ILE A 44 -23.63 -29.47 -33.80
N ALA A 45 -23.98 -29.90 -32.58
CA ALA A 45 -24.24 -31.30 -32.24
C ALA A 45 -23.12 -32.27 -32.71
N GLY A 46 -21.86 -31.83 -32.61
CA GLY A 46 -20.68 -32.63 -32.99
C GLY A 46 -20.37 -32.68 -34.48
N VAL A 47 -21.05 -31.86 -35.30
CA VAL A 47 -20.65 -31.60 -36.69
C VAL A 47 -19.78 -30.35 -36.71
N ASN A 48 -18.51 -30.52 -37.11
CA ASN A 48 -17.56 -29.42 -37.16
C ASN A 48 -17.86 -28.45 -38.31
N ASP A 49 -17.64 -27.15 -38.08
CA ASP A 49 -17.84 -26.06 -39.04
C ASP A 49 -19.22 -26.12 -39.72
N ALA A 50 -20.25 -26.49 -38.95
CA ALA A 50 -21.57 -26.75 -39.50
C ALA A 50 -22.30 -25.47 -39.91
N ALA A 51 -21.95 -24.36 -39.27
CA ALA A 51 -22.34 -23.01 -39.63
C ALA A 51 -21.25 -21.98 -39.26
N SER A 52 -21.38 -20.76 -39.79
CA SER A 52 -20.61 -19.59 -39.37
C SER A 52 -21.51 -18.39 -39.12
N LEU A 53 -21.06 -17.51 -38.23
CA LEU A 53 -21.64 -16.20 -38.00
C LEU A 53 -20.67 -15.14 -38.47
N ASP A 54 -21.16 -14.28 -39.36
CA ASP A 54 -20.44 -13.10 -39.81
C ASP A 54 -20.96 -11.89 -39.05
N ASN A 55 -20.04 -11.18 -38.39
CA ASN A 55 -20.35 -10.04 -37.53
C ASN A 55 -19.91 -8.73 -38.21
N ASP A 56 -20.62 -7.65 -37.95
CA ASP A 56 -20.17 -6.31 -38.36
C ASP A 56 -19.22 -5.69 -37.32
N THR A 57 -18.80 -4.48 -37.60
CA THR A 57 -18.04 -3.63 -36.69
C THR A 57 -18.87 -3.34 -35.44
N GLY A 58 -18.30 -3.67 -34.29
CA GLY A 58 -18.86 -3.43 -32.97
C GLY A 58 -18.14 -2.33 -32.20
N TYR A 59 -18.38 -2.30 -30.89
CA TYR A 59 -17.69 -1.40 -29.97
C TYR A 59 -17.12 -2.13 -28.75
N ASP A 60 -15.98 -1.64 -28.27
CA ASP A 60 -15.27 -2.13 -27.09
C ASP A 60 -15.09 -0.99 -26.10
N PHE A 61 -15.56 -1.17 -24.86
CA PHE A 61 -15.41 -0.18 -23.79
C PHE A 61 -14.97 -0.85 -22.49
N GLY A 62 -14.05 -0.22 -21.76
CA GLY A 62 -13.56 -0.76 -20.50
C GLY A 62 -13.00 0.27 -19.54
N GLY A 63 -12.89 -0.15 -18.29
CA GLY A 63 -12.20 0.59 -17.23
C GLY A 63 -11.04 -0.22 -16.68
N VAL A 64 -9.95 0.46 -16.37
CA VAL A 64 -8.74 -0.15 -15.80
C VAL A 64 -8.35 0.53 -14.49
N VAL A 65 -7.82 -0.28 -13.57
CA VAL A 65 -7.07 0.18 -12.41
C VAL A 65 -5.70 -0.48 -12.49
N GLY A 66 -4.64 0.31 -12.48
CA GLY A 66 -3.29 -0.21 -12.63
C GLY A 66 -2.29 0.40 -11.67
N TYR A 67 -1.15 -0.26 -11.58
CA TYR A 67 0.02 0.23 -10.88
C TYR A 67 1.22 0.18 -11.81
N ASP A 68 1.96 1.29 -11.86
CA ASP A 68 3.16 1.46 -12.66
C ASP A 68 4.41 1.22 -11.81
N PHE A 69 5.24 0.26 -12.22
CA PHE A 69 6.53 -0.05 -11.61
C PHE A 69 7.71 0.50 -12.44
N GLY A 70 7.43 1.42 -13.38
CA GLY A 70 8.36 2.04 -14.31
C GLY A 70 8.54 1.25 -15.60
N GLY A 71 9.28 0.14 -15.54
CA GLY A 71 9.50 -0.73 -16.71
C GLY A 71 8.36 -1.74 -16.98
N PHE A 72 7.43 -1.86 -16.04
CA PHE A 72 6.35 -2.85 -16.07
C PHE A 72 5.10 -2.26 -15.41
N ARG A 73 3.93 -2.50 -16.00
CA ARG A 73 2.63 -2.14 -15.42
C ARG A 73 1.77 -3.37 -15.20
N LEU A 74 1.06 -3.38 -14.08
CA LEU A 74 0.04 -4.38 -13.78
C LEU A 74 -1.33 -3.70 -13.79
N GLU A 75 -2.26 -4.23 -14.58
CA GLU A 75 -3.63 -3.70 -14.70
C GLU A 75 -4.68 -4.75 -14.35
N SER A 76 -5.70 -4.34 -13.61
CA SER A 76 -6.98 -5.03 -13.54
C SER A 76 -7.98 -4.31 -14.44
N GLU A 77 -8.70 -5.04 -15.28
CA GLU A 77 -9.59 -4.51 -16.30
C GLU A 77 -10.99 -5.13 -16.19
N VAL A 78 -12.01 -4.30 -16.37
CA VAL A 78 -13.38 -4.73 -16.68
C VAL A 78 -13.76 -4.13 -18.02
N SER A 79 -14.13 -4.96 -19.00
CA SER A 79 -14.53 -4.49 -20.34
C SER A 79 -15.74 -5.21 -20.89
N TYR A 80 -16.54 -4.47 -21.66
CA TYR A 80 -17.71 -4.92 -22.38
C TYR A 80 -17.50 -4.73 -23.88
N ARG A 81 -17.86 -5.75 -24.65
CA ARG A 81 -17.70 -5.82 -26.10
C ARG A 81 -19.01 -6.25 -26.71
N GLU A 82 -19.40 -5.67 -27.83
CA GLU A 82 -20.58 -6.10 -28.57
C GLU A 82 -20.45 -5.81 -30.07
N ALA A 83 -20.89 -6.77 -30.89
CA ALA A 83 -20.99 -6.65 -32.33
C ALA A 83 -22.32 -7.25 -32.83
N ASP A 84 -22.90 -6.62 -33.85
CA ASP A 84 -24.12 -7.12 -34.48
C ASP A 84 -23.81 -8.32 -35.37
N VAL A 85 -24.65 -9.35 -35.27
CA VAL A 85 -24.60 -10.54 -36.14
C VAL A 85 -25.47 -10.26 -37.37
N GLN A 86 -24.88 -10.29 -38.57
CA GLN A 86 -25.59 -9.94 -39.80
C GLN A 86 -25.91 -11.15 -40.67
N THR A 87 -24.97 -12.09 -40.77
CA THR A 87 -25.12 -13.24 -41.65
C THR A 87 -24.90 -14.52 -40.87
N PHE A 88 -25.82 -15.45 -41.05
CA PHE A 88 -25.67 -16.84 -40.64
C PHE A 88 -25.52 -17.69 -41.89
N ALA A 89 -24.37 -18.36 -42.06
CA ALA A 89 -24.15 -19.29 -43.16
C ALA A 89 -24.15 -20.72 -42.63
N SER A 90 -24.94 -21.63 -43.22
CA SER A 90 -24.92 -23.04 -42.84
C SER A 90 -24.63 -23.97 -44.02
N ALA A 91 -23.71 -24.90 -43.79
CA ALA A 91 -23.33 -25.92 -44.77
C ALA A 91 -24.34 -27.09 -44.82
N THR A 92 -25.25 -27.18 -43.86
CA THR A 92 -26.13 -28.35 -43.70
C THR A 92 -27.56 -27.95 -43.34
N ARG A 93 -28.50 -28.90 -43.41
CA ARG A 93 -29.89 -28.66 -42.99
C ARG A 93 -29.97 -28.73 -41.48
N GLN A 94 -29.60 -27.65 -40.80
CA GLN A 94 -29.50 -27.67 -39.35
C GLN A 94 -30.27 -26.56 -38.65
N ILE A 95 -30.74 -25.53 -39.33
CA ILE A 95 -31.54 -24.47 -38.71
C ILE A 95 -33.02 -24.70 -38.90
N THR A 96 -33.83 -24.23 -37.97
CA THR A 96 -35.29 -24.36 -38.05
C THR A 96 -35.90 -23.10 -38.64
N GLY A 97 -36.72 -23.25 -39.68
CA GLY A 97 -37.40 -22.12 -40.33
C GLY A 97 -38.66 -21.69 -39.56
N GLY A 98 -38.70 -20.45 -39.09
CA GLY A 98 -39.87 -19.89 -38.37
C GLY A 98 -40.18 -20.61 -37.06
N ALA A 99 -41.46 -20.69 -36.66
CA ALA A 99 -41.91 -21.39 -35.45
C ALA A 99 -42.01 -22.93 -35.62
N SER A 100 -41.57 -23.48 -36.76
CA SER A 100 -41.69 -24.90 -37.07
C SER A 100 -40.41 -25.68 -36.73
N THR A 101 -40.53 -26.98 -36.44
CA THR A 101 -39.38 -27.89 -36.30
C THR A 101 -38.77 -28.32 -37.64
N GLY A 102 -39.23 -27.74 -38.76
CA GLY A 102 -38.73 -28.05 -40.10
C GLY A 102 -37.35 -27.43 -40.34
N LEU A 103 -36.41 -28.26 -40.77
CA LEU A 103 -35.03 -27.82 -41.06
C LEU A 103 -34.96 -27.09 -42.41
N ALA A 104 -34.48 -25.84 -42.39
CA ALA A 104 -34.18 -25.09 -43.59
C ALA A 104 -33.01 -25.75 -44.37
N PRO A 105 -32.89 -25.53 -45.68
CA PRO A 105 -31.71 -25.92 -46.45
C PRO A 105 -30.40 -25.32 -45.90
N GLY A 106 -29.25 -25.81 -46.35
CA GLY A 106 -28.01 -25.07 -46.19
C GLY A 106 -28.01 -23.83 -47.10
N GLY A 107 -27.39 -22.75 -46.65
CA GLY A 107 -27.37 -21.46 -47.34
C GLY A 107 -27.00 -20.32 -46.41
N ASN A 108 -27.03 -19.11 -46.96
CA ASN A 108 -26.78 -17.87 -46.22
C ASN A 108 -28.11 -17.23 -45.87
N TYR A 109 -28.22 -16.74 -44.65
CA TYR A 109 -29.41 -16.14 -44.08
C TYR A 109 -29.03 -14.82 -43.43
N ASP A 110 -29.72 -13.75 -43.83
CA ASP A 110 -29.64 -12.49 -43.11
C ASP A 110 -30.34 -12.67 -41.75
N VAL A 111 -29.61 -12.33 -40.69
CA VAL A 111 -30.07 -12.48 -39.31
C VAL A 111 -29.94 -11.16 -38.57
N GLY A 112 -30.71 -11.04 -37.49
CA GLY A 112 -30.44 -10.06 -36.45
C GLY A 112 -29.97 -10.74 -35.19
N GLY A 113 -29.42 -9.97 -34.27
CA GLY A 113 -28.88 -10.45 -33.00
C GLY A 113 -27.49 -9.87 -32.76
N ASP A 114 -26.92 -10.21 -31.63
CA ASP A 114 -25.65 -9.67 -31.16
C ASP A 114 -24.76 -10.77 -30.59
N ALA A 115 -23.46 -10.52 -30.66
CA ALA A 115 -22.44 -11.28 -29.98
C ALA A 115 -21.72 -10.33 -29.02
N ASN A 116 -21.93 -10.53 -27.72
CA ASN A 116 -21.36 -9.68 -26.70
C ASN A 116 -20.49 -10.46 -25.70
N ALA A 117 -19.51 -9.77 -25.11
CA ALA A 117 -18.60 -10.34 -24.12
C ALA A 117 -18.33 -9.35 -22.99
N LEU A 118 -18.65 -9.77 -21.76
CA LEU A 118 -18.24 -9.09 -20.53
C LEU A 118 -17.03 -9.81 -19.94
N SER A 119 -15.91 -9.11 -19.79
CA SER A 119 -14.64 -9.69 -19.35
C SER A 119 -14.05 -9.00 -18.11
N PHE A 120 -13.38 -9.80 -17.28
CA PHE A 120 -12.61 -9.40 -16.12
C PHE A 120 -11.19 -9.94 -16.29
N MET A 121 -10.22 -9.06 -16.48
CA MET A 121 -8.87 -9.41 -16.88
C MET A 121 -7.82 -8.88 -15.91
N VAL A 122 -6.69 -9.58 -15.82
CA VAL A 122 -5.46 -9.06 -15.23
C VAL A 122 -4.39 -9.04 -16.33
N ASN A 123 -3.78 -7.88 -16.55
CA ASN A 123 -2.82 -7.64 -17.62
C ASN A 123 -1.45 -7.29 -17.04
N GLY A 124 -0.40 -7.83 -17.66
CA GLY A 124 0.97 -7.35 -17.48
C GLY A 124 1.44 -6.65 -18.76
N LEU A 125 1.94 -5.43 -18.62
CA LEU A 125 2.42 -4.58 -19.70
C LEU A 125 3.89 -4.21 -19.50
N LEU A 126 4.62 -4.11 -20.59
CA LEU A 126 5.98 -3.58 -20.64
C LEU A 126 5.95 -2.28 -21.42
N ASP A 127 6.42 -1.21 -20.80
CA ASP A 127 6.53 0.11 -21.41
C ASP A 127 7.96 0.34 -21.95
N PHE A 128 8.05 1.11 -23.01
CA PHE A 128 9.31 1.49 -23.66
C PHE A 128 9.21 2.87 -24.28
N GLY A 129 10.32 3.61 -24.23
CA GLY A 129 10.38 5.01 -24.66
C GLY A 129 10.68 5.93 -23.47
N ASP A 130 10.77 7.23 -23.76
CA ASP A 130 11.07 8.25 -22.75
C ASP A 130 9.79 8.70 -22.03
N ASP A 131 9.88 8.97 -20.73
CA ASP A 131 8.71 9.28 -19.86
C ASP A 131 8.06 10.64 -20.13
N ASP A 132 8.84 11.57 -20.69
CA ASP A 132 8.38 12.92 -21.04
C ASP A 132 7.83 13.00 -22.48
N GLY A 133 7.70 11.84 -23.16
CA GLY A 133 7.35 11.75 -24.58
C GLY A 133 6.28 10.69 -24.89
N ILE A 134 6.24 10.27 -26.16
CA ILE A 134 5.37 9.16 -26.58
C ILE A 134 6.02 7.85 -26.11
N GLN A 135 5.33 7.15 -25.23
CA GLN A 135 5.70 5.82 -24.76
C GLN A 135 4.94 4.76 -25.55
N GLY A 136 5.62 3.71 -25.96
CA GLY A 136 4.99 2.50 -26.47
C GLY A 136 4.81 1.48 -25.35
N PHE A 137 3.81 0.61 -25.49
CA PHE A 137 3.66 -0.53 -24.60
C PHE A 137 3.22 -1.78 -25.35
N VAL A 138 3.62 -2.93 -24.82
CA VAL A 138 3.16 -4.25 -25.26
C VAL A 138 2.91 -5.13 -24.04
N GLY A 139 1.96 -6.04 -24.14
CA GLY A 139 1.69 -6.96 -23.05
C GLY A 139 0.57 -7.93 -23.34
N GLY A 140 0.10 -8.57 -22.29
CA GLY A 140 -0.98 -9.53 -22.39
C GLY A 140 -1.65 -9.75 -21.06
N GLY A 141 -2.83 -10.35 -21.10
CA GLY A 141 -3.63 -10.60 -19.93
C GLY A 141 -4.39 -11.90 -20.03
N VAL A 142 -4.81 -12.35 -18.85
CA VAL A 142 -5.63 -13.54 -18.68
C VAL A 142 -6.77 -13.22 -17.72
N GLY A 143 -7.88 -13.92 -17.87
CA GLY A 143 -9.05 -13.67 -17.06
C GLY A 143 -10.21 -14.56 -17.40
N VAL A 144 -11.40 -14.06 -17.10
CA VAL A 144 -12.67 -14.73 -17.35
C VAL A 144 -13.55 -13.83 -18.19
N ALA A 145 -14.31 -14.44 -19.09
CA ALA A 145 -15.28 -13.72 -19.90
C ALA A 145 -16.59 -14.50 -19.96
N ARG A 146 -17.70 -13.78 -19.81
CA ARG A 146 -19.03 -14.26 -20.14
C ARG A 146 -19.33 -13.81 -21.57
N VAL A 147 -19.44 -14.76 -22.48
CA VAL A 147 -19.84 -14.54 -23.87
C VAL A 147 -21.31 -14.89 -23.99
N ASP A 148 -22.08 -13.98 -24.54
CA ASP A 148 -23.52 -14.09 -24.75
C ASP A 148 -23.75 -13.94 -26.26
N LEU A 149 -24.46 -14.91 -26.82
CA LEU A 149 -24.72 -14.99 -28.25
C LEU A 149 -26.23 -15.01 -28.46
N GLN A 150 -26.71 -14.08 -29.28
CA GLN A 150 -28.08 -14.04 -29.74
C GLN A 150 -28.13 -14.06 -31.26
N THR A 151 -28.93 -14.95 -31.84
CA THR A 151 -29.13 -15.04 -33.28
C THR A 151 -30.61 -15.31 -33.60
N VAL A 152 -31.19 -14.43 -34.41
CA VAL A 152 -32.61 -14.41 -34.76
C VAL A 152 -32.80 -14.86 -36.21
N LEU A 153 -33.04 -16.17 -36.38
CA LEU A 153 -33.37 -16.83 -37.66
C LEU A 153 -34.89 -17.10 -37.81
N GLY A 154 -35.71 -16.31 -37.11
CA GLY A 154 -37.14 -16.50 -36.92
C GLY A 154 -37.55 -16.25 -35.47
N ALA A 155 -38.85 -16.12 -35.19
CA ALA A 155 -39.35 -15.99 -33.83
C ALA A 155 -39.83 -17.35 -33.28
N PRO A 156 -39.38 -17.80 -32.09
CA PRO A 156 -38.35 -17.20 -31.21
C PRO A 156 -36.91 -17.39 -31.75
N SER A 157 -35.95 -16.65 -31.17
CA SER A 157 -34.51 -16.69 -31.50
C SER A 157 -33.99 -18.13 -31.63
N TRP A 158 -33.11 -18.36 -32.60
CA TRP A 158 -32.55 -19.69 -32.83
C TRP A 158 -31.51 -20.04 -31.76
N LEU A 159 -30.74 -19.05 -31.35
CA LEU A 159 -29.70 -19.15 -30.34
C LEU A 159 -29.79 -17.90 -29.47
N ASP A 160 -29.84 -18.10 -28.16
CA ASP A 160 -29.96 -17.06 -27.12
C ASP A 160 -29.51 -17.72 -25.82
N ASP A 161 -28.21 -17.74 -25.62
CA ASP A 161 -27.58 -18.39 -24.49
C ASP A 161 -26.17 -17.81 -24.27
N SER A 162 -25.62 -18.06 -23.09
CA SER A 162 -24.32 -17.51 -22.68
C SER A 162 -23.48 -18.53 -21.96
N ASP A 163 -22.17 -18.45 -22.15
CA ASP A 163 -21.20 -19.26 -21.43
C ASP A 163 -20.11 -18.40 -20.79
N THR A 164 -19.53 -18.89 -19.70
CA THR A 164 -18.44 -18.21 -18.99
C THR A 164 -17.20 -19.09 -18.99
N GLY A 165 -16.17 -18.59 -19.65
CA GLY A 165 -14.95 -19.33 -19.89
C GLY A 165 -13.68 -18.56 -19.52
N PHE A 166 -12.56 -19.24 -19.72
CA PHE A 166 -11.24 -18.62 -19.70
C PHE A 166 -11.09 -17.70 -20.91
N ALA A 167 -10.51 -16.53 -20.69
CA ALA A 167 -10.16 -15.60 -21.75
C ALA A 167 -8.72 -15.13 -21.61
N TRP A 168 -8.11 -14.79 -22.74
CA TRP A 168 -6.80 -14.15 -22.79
C TRP A 168 -6.78 -13.04 -23.83
N GLN A 169 -5.85 -12.11 -23.67
CA GLN A 169 -5.69 -11.00 -24.59
C GLN A 169 -4.23 -10.62 -24.79
N ALA A 170 -3.94 -10.07 -25.96
CA ALA A 170 -2.68 -9.41 -26.29
C ALA A 170 -2.94 -7.93 -26.54
N LEU A 171 -2.06 -7.09 -26.00
CA LEU A 171 -2.20 -5.65 -25.97
C LEU A 171 -0.96 -5.01 -26.56
N ALA A 172 -1.15 -3.98 -27.37
CA ALA A 172 -0.07 -3.13 -27.86
C ALA A 172 -0.61 -1.73 -28.05
N GLY A 173 0.21 -0.71 -27.82
CA GLY A 173 -0.26 0.65 -28.01
C GLY A 173 0.80 1.69 -27.78
N VAL A 174 0.35 2.94 -27.85
CA VAL A 174 1.15 4.12 -27.54
C VAL A 174 0.35 5.00 -26.58
N ARG A 175 1.03 5.64 -25.64
CA ARG A 175 0.47 6.67 -24.76
C ARG A 175 1.37 7.89 -24.75
N ALA A 176 0.79 9.05 -24.50
CA ALA A 176 1.51 10.29 -24.37
C ALA A 176 0.94 11.13 -23.22
N PRO A 177 1.81 11.77 -22.42
CA PRO A 177 1.38 12.75 -21.43
C PRO A 177 0.70 13.94 -22.11
N ILE A 178 -0.46 14.35 -21.60
CA ILE A 178 -1.10 15.63 -21.95
C ILE A 178 -1.06 16.63 -20.78
N SER A 179 -0.77 16.16 -19.57
CA SER A 179 -0.48 16.95 -18.38
C SER A 179 0.27 16.07 -17.35
N ASP A 180 0.56 16.63 -16.17
CA ASP A 180 1.25 15.91 -15.09
C ASP A 180 0.49 14.67 -14.60
N ASN A 181 -0.84 14.68 -14.72
CA ASN A 181 -1.71 13.61 -14.23
C ASN A 181 -2.53 12.92 -15.32
N TRP A 182 -2.51 13.40 -16.55
CA TRP A 182 -3.34 12.82 -17.61
C TRP A 182 -2.49 12.35 -18.78
N ASP A 183 -2.77 11.13 -19.23
CA ASP A 183 -2.25 10.57 -20.46
C ASP A 183 -3.39 10.27 -21.44
N VAL A 184 -3.11 10.47 -22.72
CA VAL A 184 -3.94 9.99 -23.81
C VAL A 184 -3.23 8.85 -24.52
N GLY A 185 -3.96 7.83 -24.94
CA GLY A 185 -3.38 6.68 -25.63
C GLY A 185 -4.20 6.16 -26.78
N LEU A 186 -3.54 5.35 -27.60
CA LEU A 186 -4.13 4.51 -28.63
C LEU A 186 -3.72 3.08 -28.35
N LYS A 187 -4.69 2.20 -28.15
CA LYS A 187 -4.50 0.80 -27.77
C LYS A 187 -5.12 -0.12 -28.82
N TYR A 188 -4.33 -1.06 -29.27
CA TYR A 188 -4.79 -2.24 -29.98
C TYR A 188 -4.96 -3.41 -28.99
N ARG A 189 -6.08 -4.11 -29.10
CA ARG A 189 -6.40 -5.28 -28.29
C ARG A 189 -6.81 -6.43 -29.20
N PHE A 190 -6.09 -7.54 -29.10
CA PHE A 190 -6.57 -8.83 -29.55
C PHE A 190 -7.15 -9.56 -28.35
N PHE A 191 -8.42 -9.96 -28.43
CA PHE A 191 -9.12 -10.66 -27.35
C PHE A 191 -9.61 -12.03 -27.84
N ASN A 192 -9.49 -13.04 -26.97
CA ASN A 192 -9.87 -14.40 -27.29
C ASN A 192 -10.52 -15.10 -26.07
N ALA A 193 -11.75 -15.57 -26.26
CA ALA A 193 -12.43 -16.52 -25.38
C ALA A 193 -12.69 -17.82 -26.16
N ASP A 194 -11.97 -18.88 -25.78
CA ASP A 194 -12.12 -20.20 -26.39
C ASP A 194 -13.17 -21.04 -25.65
N ASN A 195 -13.71 -22.05 -26.35
CA ASN A 195 -14.63 -23.04 -25.80
C ASN A 195 -15.94 -22.44 -25.25
N VAL A 196 -16.54 -21.53 -26.01
CA VAL A 196 -17.88 -21.01 -25.71
C VAL A 196 -18.88 -22.10 -26.07
N ASN A 197 -19.49 -22.73 -25.07
CA ASN A 197 -20.51 -23.77 -25.27
C ASN A 197 -21.90 -23.22 -24.96
N VAL A 198 -22.70 -23.01 -26.00
CA VAL A 198 -24.06 -22.51 -25.88
C VAL A 198 -25.06 -23.53 -26.41
N VAL A 199 -26.32 -23.39 -26.03
CA VAL A 199 -27.39 -24.30 -26.43
C VAL A 199 -28.37 -23.60 -27.36
N ASP A 200 -28.60 -24.17 -28.54
CA ASP A 200 -29.61 -23.65 -29.45
C ASP A 200 -31.04 -23.97 -28.98
N ARG A 201 -32.04 -23.38 -29.63
CA ARG A 201 -33.45 -23.60 -29.27
C ARG A 201 -33.96 -25.04 -29.42
N LEU A 202 -33.21 -25.92 -30.10
CA LEU A 202 -33.52 -27.34 -30.24
C LEU A 202 -32.85 -28.19 -29.15
N GLY A 203 -32.11 -27.58 -28.23
CA GLY A 203 -31.37 -28.26 -27.17
C GLY A 203 -30.06 -28.88 -27.66
N ARG A 204 -29.52 -28.43 -28.80
CA ARG A 204 -28.24 -28.91 -29.32
C ARG A 204 -27.12 -28.04 -28.78
N SER A 205 -26.01 -28.68 -28.40
CA SER A 205 -24.78 -27.94 -28.11
C SER A 205 -24.24 -27.28 -29.38
N VAL A 206 -23.82 -26.05 -29.21
CA VAL A 206 -23.13 -25.24 -30.21
C VAL A 206 -21.84 -24.78 -29.57
N ASP A 207 -20.73 -25.37 -30.03
CA ASP A 207 -19.40 -25.00 -29.58
C ASP A 207 -18.83 -23.95 -30.53
N THR A 208 -18.23 -22.90 -29.96
CA THR A 208 -17.62 -21.82 -30.73
C THR A 208 -16.51 -21.11 -29.94
N ARG A 209 -15.95 -20.05 -30.54
CA ARG A 209 -14.97 -19.17 -29.92
C ARG A 209 -15.28 -17.72 -30.27
N PHE A 210 -15.04 -16.81 -29.34
CA PHE A 210 -15.17 -15.39 -29.57
C PHE A 210 -13.79 -14.75 -29.70
N ARG A 211 -13.49 -14.17 -30.86
CA ARG A 211 -12.23 -13.47 -31.14
C ARG A 211 -12.49 -12.10 -31.71
N SER A 212 -11.80 -11.11 -31.17
CA SER A 212 -11.98 -9.73 -31.64
C SER A 212 -10.69 -8.93 -31.69
N HIS A 213 -10.70 -7.95 -32.57
CA HIS A 213 -9.64 -6.97 -32.75
C HIS A 213 -10.22 -5.57 -32.51
N SER A 214 -9.72 -4.90 -31.48
CA SER A 214 -10.19 -3.56 -31.09
C SER A 214 -9.10 -2.53 -31.30
N ILE A 215 -9.48 -1.34 -31.79
CA ILE A 215 -8.65 -0.13 -31.77
C ILE A 215 -9.36 0.89 -30.89
N MET A 216 -8.71 1.30 -29.81
CA MET A 216 -9.35 2.07 -28.74
C MET A 216 -8.53 3.30 -28.39
N GLY A 217 -9.22 4.41 -28.13
CA GLY A 217 -8.65 5.53 -27.42
C GLY A 217 -8.63 5.25 -25.93
N SER A 218 -7.56 5.67 -25.26
CA SER A 218 -7.39 5.54 -23.81
C SER A 218 -7.27 6.94 -23.20
N LEU A 219 -7.92 7.14 -22.05
CA LEU A 219 -7.71 8.29 -21.19
C LEU A 219 -7.35 7.80 -19.80
N ILE A 220 -6.17 8.17 -19.32
CA ILE A 220 -5.57 7.63 -18.10
C ILE A 220 -5.28 8.78 -17.13
N TYR A 221 -5.69 8.62 -15.88
CA TYR A 221 -5.39 9.52 -14.78
C TYR A 221 -4.38 8.88 -13.83
N ASN A 222 -3.22 9.51 -13.69
CA ASN A 222 -2.10 9.10 -12.86
C ASN A 222 -2.13 9.86 -11.51
N PHE A 223 -2.17 9.13 -10.39
CA PHE A 223 -2.31 9.74 -9.05
C PHE A 223 -0.99 10.30 -8.48
N GLY A 224 0.16 9.93 -9.04
CA GLY A 224 1.49 10.35 -8.60
C GLY A 224 2.14 11.32 -9.58
N GLY A 225 1.59 12.53 -9.70
CA GLY A 225 2.22 13.59 -10.48
C GLY A 225 3.67 13.80 -9.99
N ALA A 226 4.63 13.73 -10.90
CA ALA A 226 6.01 14.05 -10.57
C ALA A 226 6.04 15.44 -9.93
N PRO A 227 6.62 15.64 -8.73
CA PRO A 227 6.87 16.99 -8.27
C PRO A 227 7.77 17.64 -9.30
N GLU A 228 7.31 18.74 -9.91
CA GLU A 228 8.12 19.54 -10.83
C GLU A 228 9.54 19.67 -10.24
N PRO A 229 10.59 19.35 -11.02
CA PRO A 229 11.94 19.70 -10.61
C PRO A 229 11.92 21.18 -10.31
N VAL A 230 12.09 21.55 -9.05
CA VAL A 230 12.18 22.97 -8.67
C VAL A 230 13.37 23.50 -9.44
N GLU A 231 13.14 24.24 -10.53
CA GLU A 231 14.19 24.90 -11.28
C GLU A 231 14.95 25.78 -10.29
N VAL A 232 16.15 25.35 -9.91
CA VAL A 232 17.05 26.17 -9.13
C VAL A 232 17.44 27.31 -10.05
N ALA A 233 16.79 28.46 -9.88
CA ALA A 233 17.06 29.66 -10.65
C ALA A 233 18.57 29.89 -10.74
N PRO A 234 19.13 30.20 -11.93
CA PRO A 234 20.55 30.45 -12.07
C PRO A 234 20.98 31.53 -11.07
N PRO A 235 22.09 31.34 -10.36
CA PRO A 235 22.52 32.29 -9.34
C PRO A 235 22.68 33.68 -9.98
N PRO A 236 22.17 34.74 -9.34
CA PRO A 236 22.27 36.09 -9.90
C PRO A 236 23.74 36.47 -10.14
N PRO A 237 24.03 37.27 -11.18
CA PRO A 237 25.41 37.68 -11.49
C PRO A 237 26.04 38.35 -10.27
N PRO A 238 27.34 38.11 -10.01
CA PRO A 238 28.02 38.65 -8.85
C PRO A 238 27.96 40.19 -8.88
N PRO A 239 27.57 40.84 -7.78
CA PRO A 239 27.58 42.30 -7.70
C PRO A 239 29.02 42.84 -7.85
N PRO A 240 29.18 44.06 -8.38
CA PRO A 240 30.50 44.69 -8.50
C PRO A 240 31.21 44.72 -7.15
N TYR A 241 32.51 44.38 -7.13
CA TYR A 241 33.34 44.35 -5.94
C TYR A 241 33.28 45.68 -5.18
N VAL A 242 32.54 45.70 -4.09
CA VAL A 242 32.64 46.71 -3.03
C VAL A 242 33.60 46.15 -1.99
N ALA A 243 34.57 46.94 -1.53
CA ALA A 243 35.49 46.51 -0.48
C ALA A 243 34.69 45.99 0.73
N PRO A 244 34.98 44.77 1.22
CA PRO A 244 34.14 44.15 2.23
C PRO A 244 34.17 44.97 3.53
N PRO A 245 33.01 45.29 4.13
CA PRO A 245 32.95 45.78 5.49
C PRO A 245 33.52 44.72 6.46
N PRO A 246 33.99 45.13 7.66
CA PRO A 246 34.58 44.21 8.62
C PRO A 246 33.65 43.01 8.91
N PRO A 247 34.20 41.80 9.08
CA PRO A 247 33.41 40.59 9.17
C PRO A 247 32.41 40.68 10.35
N PRO A 248 31.15 40.26 10.15
CA PRO A 248 30.18 40.17 11.23
C PRO A 248 30.68 39.16 12.28
N PRO A 249 30.36 39.40 13.57
CA PRO A 249 30.77 38.50 14.65
C PRO A 249 30.21 37.08 14.40
N PRO A 250 30.97 36.03 14.77
CA PRO A 250 30.56 34.65 14.57
C PRO A 250 29.20 34.38 15.22
N PRO A 251 28.37 33.51 14.63
CA PRO A 251 27.08 33.12 15.20
C PRO A 251 27.29 32.56 16.61
N PRO A 252 26.39 32.87 17.57
CA PRO A 252 26.52 32.37 18.93
C PRO A 252 26.55 30.84 18.92
N PRO A 253 27.45 30.19 19.69
CA PRO A 253 27.52 28.75 19.78
C PRO A 253 26.16 28.16 20.19
N PRO A 254 25.83 26.92 19.75
CA PRO A 254 24.63 26.22 20.19
C PRO A 254 24.49 26.30 21.72
N PRO A 255 23.28 26.49 22.27
CA PRO A 255 23.07 26.49 23.71
C PRO A 255 23.68 25.23 24.32
N ALA A 256 24.51 25.39 25.35
CA ALA A 256 25.08 24.24 26.05
C ALA A 256 23.94 23.34 26.57
N PRO A 257 24.08 22.00 26.52
CA PRO A 257 23.09 21.10 27.07
C PRO A 257 22.84 21.44 28.54
N VAL A 258 21.57 21.63 28.91
CA VAL A 258 21.17 21.97 30.27
C VAL A 258 21.33 20.72 31.15
N CYS A 259 22.11 20.84 32.23
CA CYS A 259 22.21 19.80 33.24
C CYS A 259 20.92 19.73 34.07
N ASN A 260 20.19 18.62 33.97
CA ASN A 260 19.05 18.35 34.84
C ASN A 260 19.53 17.78 36.18
N SER A 261 19.35 18.55 37.26
CA SER A 261 19.91 18.25 38.60
C SER A 261 19.09 17.27 39.44
N GLY A 262 17.96 16.76 38.94
CA GLY A 262 17.02 15.91 39.69
C GLY A 262 16.03 16.72 40.54
N PRO A 263 15.41 16.12 41.59
CA PRO A 263 15.73 14.81 42.17
C PRO A 263 15.17 13.62 41.38
N TYR A 264 15.97 12.56 41.26
CA TYR A 264 15.51 11.25 40.81
C TYR A 264 15.23 10.38 42.03
N ILE A 265 13.99 9.91 42.19
CA ILE A 265 13.53 9.26 43.42
C ILE A 265 13.39 7.76 43.21
N VAL A 266 14.09 6.98 44.01
CA VAL A 266 14.01 5.51 44.03
C VAL A 266 13.26 5.06 45.28
N PHE A 267 12.20 4.27 45.09
CA PHE A 267 11.41 3.72 46.21
C PHE A 267 11.82 2.29 46.56
N PHE A 268 11.66 1.95 47.84
CA PHE A 268 12.02 0.65 48.40
C PHE A 268 10.83 -0.02 49.09
N ASP A 269 10.83 -1.35 49.07
CA ASP A 269 9.88 -2.13 49.84
C ASP A 269 10.13 -2.00 51.35
N TRP A 270 9.10 -2.32 52.13
CA TRP A 270 9.19 -2.28 53.58
C TRP A 270 10.30 -3.20 54.08
N ASP A 271 11.14 -2.68 54.96
CA ASP A 271 12.30 -3.39 55.53
C ASP A 271 13.32 -3.92 54.51
N LYS A 272 13.36 -3.33 53.31
CA LYS A 272 14.25 -3.74 52.22
C LYS A 272 15.18 -2.61 51.79
N SER A 273 16.37 -3.00 51.34
CA SER A 273 17.35 -2.11 50.69
C SER A 273 17.78 -2.57 49.30
N ASN A 274 17.25 -3.68 48.78
CA ASN A 274 17.49 -4.08 47.40
C ASN A 274 16.68 -3.20 46.43
N LEU A 275 17.24 -2.95 45.25
CA LEU A 275 16.52 -2.25 44.18
C LEU A 275 15.35 -3.10 43.69
N ARG A 276 14.21 -2.44 43.45
CA ARG A 276 13.07 -3.00 42.74
C ARG A 276 13.32 -2.90 41.22
N PRO A 277 12.66 -3.71 40.38
CA PRO A 277 12.86 -3.64 38.92
C PRO A 277 12.57 -2.26 38.31
N ASP A 278 11.62 -1.51 38.87
CA ASP A 278 11.27 -0.14 38.48
C ASP A 278 12.31 0.90 38.90
N ALA A 279 13.14 0.62 39.90
CA ALA A 279 14.22 1.51 40.31
C ALA A 279 15.36 1.60 39.28
N ALA A 280 15.61 0.53 38.53
CA ALA A 280 16.68 0.47 37.54
C ALA A 280 16.46 1.49 36.41
N SER A 281 15.23 1.64 35.92
CA SER A 281 14.91 2.59 34.84
C SER A 281 15.03 4.05 35.30
N VAL A 282 14.66 4.35 36.55
CA VAL A 282 14.84 5.69 37.14
C VAL A 282 16.32 6.03 37.28
N LEU A 283 17.13 5.07 37.75
CA LEU A 283 18.57 5.26 37.90
C LEU A 283 19.30 5.33 36.55
N ASP A 284 18.86 4.58 35.54
CA ASP A 284 19.40 4.67 34.18
C ASP A 284 19.10 6.05 33.56
N ASN A 285 17.90 6.60 33.79
CA ASN A 285 17.58 7.98 33.39
C ASN A 285 18.49 8.98 34.11
N ALA A 286 18.70 8.81 35.42
CA ALA A 286 19.56 9.67 36.21
C ALA A 286 21.02 9.64 35.69
N VAL A 287 21.54 8.48 35.28
CA VAL A 287 22.88 8.35 34.67
C VAL A 287 22.95 9.02 33.30
N ALA A 288 21.92 8.85 32.46
CA ALA A 288 21.87 9.49 31.15
C ALA A 288 21.87 11.02 31.25
N GLN A 289 21.16 11.58 32.24
CA GLN A 289 21.13 13.02 32.49
C GLN A 289 22.43 13.52 33.12
N TYR A 290 23.07 12.71 33.97
CA TYR A 290 24.39 13.01 34.53
C TYR A 290 25.46 13.20 33.45
N ALA A 291 25.38 12.51 32.30
CA ALA A 291 26.32 12.70 31.19
C ALA A 291 26.33 14.15 30.65
N ASN A 292 25.21 14.87 30.76
CA ASN A 292 25.10 16.27 30.35
C ASN A 292 25.60 17.25 31.44
N CYS A 293 25.95 16.75 32.63
CA CYS A 293 26.34 17.55 33.79
C CYS A 293 27.86 17.61 34.03
N GLY A 294 28.68 17.01 33.15
CA GLY A 294 30.13 17.00 33.26
C GLY A 294 30.62 16.36 34.57
N ASN A 295 31.44 17.08 35.35
CA ASN A 295 32.03 16.59 36.60
C ASN A 295 31.18 16.90 37.85
N ALA A 296 29.85 16.96 37.72
CA ALA A 296 28.96 17.28 38.82
C ALA A 296 29.12 16.28 39.99
N LYS A 297 28.98 16.79 41.22
CA LYS A 297 28.86 15.96 42.43
C LYS A 297 27.45 15.39 42.51
N VAL A 298 27.35 14.19 43.05
CA VAL A 298 26.12 13.44 43.28
C VAL A 298 25.85 13.37 44.77
N MET A 299 24.65 13.73 45.21
CA MET A 299 24.19 13.47 46.57
C MET A 299 23.08 12.41 46.59
N LEU A 300 23.21 11.44 47.49
CA LEU A 300 22.21 10.44 47.81
C LEU A 300 21.60 10.74 49.18
N ALA A 301 20.33 11.12 49.22
CA ALA A 301 19.59 11.33 50.47
C ALA A 301 18.68 10.13 50.74
N GLY A 302 18.98 9.37 51.79
CA GLY A 302 18.29 8.12 52.12
C GLY A 302 17.27 8.29 53.24
N HIS A 303 16.03 7.85 53.01
CA HIS A 303 14.90 8.00 53.92
C HIS A 303 14.23 6.66 54.24
N ALA A 304 13.59 6.61 55.41
CA ALA A 304 12.78 5.51 55.90
C ALA A 304 11.43 6.04 56.43
N ASP A 305 10.44 5.17 56.49
CA ASP A 305 9.16 5.48 57.14
C ASP A 305 9.27 5.30 58.66
N LYS A 306 8.28 5.82 59.40
CA LYS A 306 8.28 5.84 60.87
C LYS A 306 7.88 4.52 61.52
N SER A 307 7.85 3.42 60.76
CA SER A 307 7.41 2.12 61.27
C SER A 307 8.47 1.35 62.06
N GLY A 308 9.71 1.85 62.10
CA GLY A 308 10.85 1.30 62.83
C GLY A 308 11.41 2.27 63.86
N THR A 309 12.43 1.85 64.62
CA THR A 309 13.13 2.76 65.55
C THR A 309 14.02 3.73 64.77
N ALA A 310 14.20 4.97 65.26
CA ALA A 310 15.09 5.97 64.67
C ALA A 310 16.49 5.42 64.28
N THR A 311 17.16 4.72 65.20
CA THR A 311 18.50 4.14 64.95
C THR A 311 18.47 3.09 63.84
N TYR A 312 17.45 2.23 63.82
CA TYR A 312 17.25 1.25 62.76
C TYR A 312 17.04 1.92 61.40
N ASN A 313 16.20 2.97 61.37
CA ASN A 313 15.81 3.69 60.18
C ASN A 313 16.99 4.44 59.54
N VAL A 314 17.89 5.03 60.34
CA VAL A 314 19.16 5.59 59.84
C VAL A 314 20.02 4.50 59.19
N GLY A 315 20.18 3.34 59.85
CA GLY A 315 20.94 2.22 59.30
C GLY A 315 20.33 1.65 58.02
N LEU A 316 19.00 1.58 57.92
CA LEU A 316 18.29 1.13 56.72
C LEU A 316 18.47 2.12 55.56
N SER A 317 18.34 3.42 55.81
CA SER A 317 18.62 4.48 54.83
C SER A 317 20.06 4.42 54.31
N GLN A 318 21.04 4.15 55.19
CA GLN A 318 22.44 4.00 54.78
C GLN A 318 22.66 2.80 53.84
N ARG A 319 22.01 1.66 54.10
CA ARG A 319 22.07 0.49 53.21
C ARG A 319 21.42 0.76 51.85
N ARG A 320 20.32 1.51 51.83
CA ARG A 320 19.66 1.96 50.59
C ARG A 320 20.56 2.87 49.77
N ASN A 321 21.18 3.87 50.41
CA ASN A 321 22.19 4.72 49.77
C ASN A 321 23.34 3.91 49.19
N SER A 322 23.85 2.92 49.95
CA SER A 322 24.93 2.04 49.48
C SER A 322 24.53 1.23 48.25
N THR A 323 23.27 0.79 48.18
CA THR A 323 22.73 0.04 47.03
C THR A 323 22.60 0.92 45.79
N VAL A 324 22.07 2.14 45.95
CA VAL A 324 21.99 3.13 44.85
C VAL A 324 23.38 3.55 44.39
N ARG A 325 24.30 3.80 45.32
CA ARG A 325 25.71 4.10 45.04
C ARG A 325 26.35 3.02 44.18
N ALA A 326 26.24 1.76 44.57
CA ALA A 326 26.80 0.63 43.82
C ALA A 326 26.21 0.55 42.40
N TYR A 327 24.92 0.84 42.24
CA TYR A 327 24.28 0.89 40.91
C TYR A 327 24.86 2.00 40.04
N LEU A 328 24.96 3.23 40.55
CA LEU A 328 25.53 4.36 39.81
C LEU A 328 27.01 4.12 39.44
N GLU A 329 27.80 3.58 40.37
CA GLU A 329 29.20 3.21 40.13
C GLU A 329 29.30 2.14 39.02
N SER A 330 28.40 1.14 39.01
CA SER A 330 28.35 0.11 37.96
C SER A 330 28.04 0.67 36.56
N LYS A 331 27.40 1.84 36.50
CA LYS A 331 27.04 2.55 35.26
C LYS A 331 28.04 3.64 34.89
N GLY A 332 29.19 3.71 35.58
CA GLY A 332 30.31 4.58 35.24
C GLY A 332 30.36 5.91 35.97
N VAL A 333 29.48 6.16 36.95
CA VAL A 333 29.61 7.34 37.82
C VAL A 333 30.79 7.14 38.77
N ALA A 334 31.76 8.06 38.75
CA ALA A 334 32.94 7.93 39.60
C ALA A 334 32.55 7.96 41.08
N GLY A 335 32.96 6.96 41.87
CA GLY A 335 32.61 6.88 43.30
C GLY A 335 33.07 8.11 44.12
N GLY A 336 34.16 8.76 43.72
CA GLY A 336 34.62 10.03 44.34
C GLY A 336 33.74 11.25 44.04
N ALA A 337 32.78 11.13 43.13
CA ALA A 337 31.76 12.13 42.86
C ALA A 337 30.50 11.94 43.73
N ILE A 338 30.33 10.79 44.38
CA ILE A 338 29.12 10.41 45.12
C ILE A 338 29.30 10.59 46.63
N SER A 339 28.51 11.48 47.21
CA SER A 339 28.26 11.60 48.66
C SER A 339 26.89 11.04 49.02
N SER A 340 26.71 10.66 50.28
CA SER A 340 25.42 10.12 50.74
C SER A 340 25.15 10.51 52.18
N GLU A 341 23.89 10.82 52.48
CA GLU A 341 23.40 11.13 53.83
C GLU A 341 22.18 10.27 54.15
N ALA A 342 22.16 9.71 55.36
CA ALA A 342 21.10 8.83 55.84
C ALA A 342 20.24 9.55 56.87
N PHE A 343 19.11 10.10 56.43
CA PHE A 343 18.18 10.85 57.28
C PHE A 343 17.29 9.94 58.15
N GLY A 344 17.18 8.65 57.81
CA GLY A 344 16.23 7.75 58.45
C GLY A 344 14.81 8.31 58.33
N GLU A 345 14.11 8.43 59.44
CA GLU A 345 12.73 8.92 59.51
C GLU A 345 12.59 10.44 59.76
N THR A 346 13.71 11.17 59.83
CA THR A 346 13.72 12.58 60.28
C THR A 346 13.33 13.59 59.19
N ALA A 347 13.35 13.18 57.93
CA ALA A 347 12.98 13.99 56.76
C ALA A 347 11.95 13.27 55.87
N PRO A 348 10.71 13.07 56.34
CA PRO A 348 9.69 12.38 55.57
C PRO A 348 9.16 13.27 54.44
N LEU A 349 8.84 12.66 53.29
CA LEU A 349 8.15 13.33 52.19
C LEU A 349 6.68 13.54 52.55
N VAL A 350 6.07 12.56 53.23
CA VAL A 350 4.70 12.61 53.73
C VAL A 350 4.72 12.49 55.24
N GLN A 351 4.20 13.50 55.92
CA GLN A 351 4.11 13.51 57.38
C GLN A 351 3.15 12.41 57.84
N THR A 352 3.63 11.57 58.74
CA THR A 352 2.90 10.41 59.29
C THR A 352 3.14 10.30 60.79
N ALA A 353 2.21 9.64 61.48
CA ALA A 353 2.37 9.35 62.90
C ALA A 353 3.46 8.29 63.12
N ASP A 354 4.01 8.24 64.34
CA ASP A 354 5.01 7.23 64.67
C ASP A 354 4.38 5.82 64.61
N GLY A 355 5.11 4.86 64.04
CA GLY A 355 4.62 3.50 63.77
C GLY A 355 3.93 3.31 62.41
N GLU A 356 3.62 4.39 61.68
CA GLU A 356 2.94 4.28 60.38
C GLU A 356 3.90 3.91 59.24
N ARG A 357 3.39 3.08 58.33
CA ARG A 357 4.10 2.67 57.11
C ARG A 357 3.68 3.56 55.96
N GLU A 358 4.66 4.23 55.36
CA GLU A 358 4.43 5.16 54.26
C GLU A 358 5.41 4.84 53.11
N PRO A 359 4.94 4.20 52.03
CA PRO A 359 5.76 3.88 50.86
C PRO A 359 6.56 5.04 50.29
N GLN A 360 5.99 6.24 50.26
CA GLN A 360 6.66 7.42 49.72
C GLN A 360 7.83 7.88 50.60
N ASN A 361 7.84 7.53 51.88
CA ASN A 361 8.96 7.83 52.78
C ASN A 361 10.11 6.82 52.67
N ARG A 362 9.88 5.65 52.07
CA ARG A 362 10.92 4.63 51.84
C ARG A 362 11.64 4.91 50.53
N ARG A 363 12.50 5.92 50.51
CA ARG A 363 13.13 6.39 49.27
C ARG A 363 14.60 6.74 49.40
N VAL A 364 15.28 6.79 48.26
CA VAL A 364 16.54 7.51 48.08
C VAL A 364 16.34 8.55 47.00
N GLU A 365 16.70 9.79 47.30
CA GLU A 365 16.72 10.88 46.32
C GLU A 365 18.13 11.06 45.78
N VAL A 366 18.24 11.15 44.46
CA VAL A 366 19.51 11.37 43.75
C VAL A 366 19.48 12.77 43.12
N THR A 367 20.42 13.62 43.52
CA THR A 367 20.60 14.98 42.97
C THR A 367 22.01 15.20 42.46
N TYR A 368 22.14 16.03 41.42
CA TYR A 368 23.41 16.34 40.77
C TYR A 368 23.62 17.84 40.57
N GLY A 369 24.86 18.32 40.66
CA GLY A 369 25.23 19.71 40.34
C GLY A 369 25.43 20.62 41.57
N PRO A 370 25.66 21.93 41.36
CA PRO A 370 25.94 22.89 42.44
C PRO A 370 24.82 22.90 43.49
N GLY A 371 25.16 22.67 44.76
CA GLY A 371 24.19 22.60 45.86
C GLY A 371 23.59 21.22 46.13
N SER A 372 24.00 20.17 45.39
CA SER A 372 23.60 18.79 45.71
C SER A 372 24.12 18.40 47.09
N GLY A 373 23.21 18.22 48.04
CA GLY A 373 23.53 17.85 49.42
C GLY A 373 23.94 19.00 50.34
N MET A 374 23.45 20.21 50.08
CA MET A 374 23.40 21.29 51.06
C MET A 374 22.00 21.45 51.65
#